data_AF-A0A101UQS8-F1
#
_entry.id   AF-A0A101UQS8-F1
#
_cell.length_a   1.000
_cell.length_b   1.000
_cell.length_c   1.000
_cell.angle_alpha   90.00
_cell.angle_beta   90.00
_cell.angle_gamma   90.00
#
_symmetry.space_group_name_H-M   'P 1'
#
loop_
_entity.id
_entity.type
_entity.pdbx_description
1 polymer ?
#
loop_
_entity_poly.entity_id
_entity_poly.type
_entity_poly.pdbx_seq_one_letter_code
_entity_poly.pdbx_strand_id
1 'polypeptide(L)'
;MALLWAHQYDEPPPLTEARPDLPPPADAVLAQALAKSPDDRYDSCLDFVAALRSAMAGGPATGHAPTEVDLRVLAPPREGPKQPPHWAEPVFRPLP
;
A
#
# COMPACT_ATOMS: atom_id res chain seq x y z
N MET A 1 -19.24 13.25 12.86
CA MET A 1 -19.54 11.80 12.95
C MET A 1 -19.65 11.11 11.59
N ALA A 2 -19.91 11.82 10.48
CA ALA A 2 -20.10 11.20 9.17
C ALA A 2 -18.88 10.43 8.62
N LEU A 3 -17.65 10.91 8.81
CA LEU A 3 -16.47 10.31 8.20
C LEU A 3 -16.13 8.90 8.72
N LEU A 4 -16.25 8.68 10.04
CA LEU A 4 -16.04 7.36 10.65
C LEU A 4 -17.05 6.33 10.12
N TRP A 5 -18.30 6.76 9.94
CA TRP A 5 -19.35 5.94 9.35
C TRP A 5 -19.01 5.55 7.90
N ALA A 6 -18.62 6.53 7.08
CA ALA A 6 -18.24 6.28 5.69
C ALA A 6 -17.08 5.30 5.55
N HIS A 7 -16.07 5.41 6.42
CA HIS A 7 -14.96 4.44 6.40
C HIS A 7 -15.40 3.03 6.78
N GLN A 8 -16.39 2.88 7.66
CA GLN A 8 -16.83 1.58 8.14
C GLN A 8 -17.88 0.91 7.25
N TYR A 9 -18.79 1.69 6.66
CA TYR A 9 -20.00 1.16 6.04
C TYR A 9 -20.17 1.54 4.58
N ASP A 10 -19.83 2.77 4.19
CA ASP A 10 -20.08 3.22 2.83
C ASP A 10 -19.10 2.54 1.87
N GLU A 11 -19.59 2.11 0.70
CA GLU A 11 -18.74 1.63 -0.37
C GLU A 11 -17.66 2.67 -0.73
N PRO A 12 -16.43 2.22 -1.04
CA PRO A 12 -15.38 3.10 -1.53
C PRO A 12 -15.85 3.81 -2.80
N PRO A 13 -15.68 5.14 -2.91
CA PRO A 13 -15.96 5.84 -4.16
C PRO A 13 -15.00 5.34 -5.26
N PRO A 14 -15.44 5.35 -6.54
CA PRO A 14 -14.57 5.03 -7.67
C PRO A 14 -13.30 5.89 -7.66
N LEU A 15 -12.16 5.28 -7.98
CA LEU A 15 -10.87 5.96 -8.03
C LEU A 15 -10.87 7.05 -9.13
N THR A 16 -11.54 6.78 -10.24
CA THR A 16 -11.64 7.70 -11.38
C THR A 16 -12.41 8.99 -11.07
N GLU A 17 -13.25 9.03 -10.03
CA GLU A 17 -13.87 10.30 -9.57
C GLU A 17 -12.82 11.30 -9.09
N ALA A 18 -11.79 10.81 -8.39
CA ALA A 18 -10.67 11.63 -7.93
C ALA A 18 -9.57 11.77 -8.98
N ARG A 19 -9.39 10.76 -9.85
CA ARG A 19 -8.34 10.69 -10.86
C ARG A 19 -8.88 10.21 -12.22
N PRO A 20 -9.51 11.11 -13.00
CA PRO A 20 -10.12 10.76 -14.29
C PRO A 20 -9.13 10.31 -15.37
N ASP A 21 -7.83 10.55 -15.16
CA ASP A 21 -6.73 10.15 -16.05
C ASP A 21 -6.36 8.66 -15.93
N LEU A 22 -6.88 7.95 -14.95
CA LEU A 22 -6.60 6.54 -14.73
C LEU A 22 -7.51 5.61 -15.57
N PRO A 23 -7.04 4.41 -15.93
CA PRO A 23 -7.87 3.42 -16.62
C PRO A 23 -9.11 3.05 -15.79
N PRO A 24 -10.33 3.10 -16.37
CA PRO A 24 -11.57 2.70 -15.68
C PRO A 24 -11.54 1.32 -15.01
N PRO A 25 -10.83 0.29 -15.53
CA PRO A 25 -10.72 -1.00 -14.85
C PRO A 25 -10.10 -0.94 -13.45
N ALA A 26 -9.35 0.12 -13.11
CA ALA A 26 -8.76 0.29 -11.78
C ALA A 26 -9.82 0.47 -10.69
N ASP A 27 -11.01 0.99 -11.02
CA ASP A 27 -12.09 1.21 -10.07
C ASP A 27 -12.56 -0.11 -9.44
N ALA A 28 -12.77 -1.15 -10.27
CA ALA A 28 -13.21 -2.46 -9.78
C ALA A 28 -12.16 -3.12 -8.88
N VAL A 29 -10.88 -2.99 -9.22
CA VAL A 29 -9.78 -3.54 -8.42
C VAL A 29 -9.74 -2.86 -7.04
N LEU A 30 -9.86 -1.54 -6.99
CA LEU A 30 -9.84 -0.77 -5.74
C LEU A 30 -11.10 -1.02 -4.90
N ALA A 31 -12.27 -1.13 -5.53
CA ALA A 31 -13.52 -1.48 -4.84
C ALA A 31 -13.39 -2.82 -4.10
N GLN A 32 -12.84 -3.85 -4.75
CA GLN A 32 -12.62 -5.16 -4.13
C GLN A 32 -11.57 -5.09 -3.01
N ALA A 33 -10.44 -4.41 -3.25
CA ALA A 33 -9.38 -4.29 -2.24
C ALA A 33 -9.85 -3.56 -0.97
N LEU A 34 -10.75 -2.61 -1.11
CA LEU A 34 -11.29 -1.77 -0.03
C LEU A 34 -12.66 -2.24 0.48
N ALA A 35 -13.13 -3.43 0.08
CA ALA A 35 -14.39 -4.00 0.53
C ALA A 35 -14.44 -4.06 2.07
N LYS A 36 -15.60 -3.79 2.66
CA LYS A 36 -15.74 -3.74 4.13
C LYS A 36 -15.65 -5.13 4.74
N SER A 37 -16.27 -6.12 4.08
CA SER A 37 -16.10 -7.52 4.41
C SER A 37 -14.69 -7.99 3.99
N PRO A 38 -13.95 -8.70 4.85
CA PRO A 38 -12.66 -9.28 4.47
C PRO A 38 -12.79 -10.38 3.42
N ASP A 39 -13.90 -11.13 3.42
CA ASP A 39 -14.14 -12.25 2.50
C ASP A 39 -14.37 -11.79 1.06
N ASP A 40 -14.72 -10.50 0.88
CA ASP A 40 -14.92 -9.89 -0.43
C ASP A 40 -13.62 -9.28 -1.00
N ARG A 41 -12.49 -9.37 -0.27
CA ARG A 41 -11.19 -8.82 -0.71
C ARG A 41 -10.40 -9.84 -1.50
N TYR A 42 -9.22 -9.43 -1.97
CA TYR A 42 -8.23 -10.36 -2.50
C TYR A 42 -7.68 -11.25 -1.39
N ASP A 43 -7.49 -12.53 -1.70
CA ASP A 43 -6.91 -13.54 -0.80
C ASP A 43 -5.51 -13.15 -0.31
N SER A 44 -4.75 -12.43 -1.13
CA SER A 44 -3.44 -11.90 -0.76
C SER A 44 -3.14 -10.53 -1.37
N CYS A 45 -2.18 -9.82 -0.75
CA CYS A 45 -1.65 -8.57 -1.29
C CYS A 45 -1.05 -8.74 -2.70
N LEU A 46 -0.49 -9.93 -3.00
CA LEU A 46 0.09 -10.20 -4.30
C LEU A 46 -0.98 -10.31 -5.39
N ASP A 47 -2.11 -10.94 -5.07
CA ASP A 47 -3.24 -11.06 -5.99
C ASP A 47 -3.83 -9.69 -6.33
N PHE A 48 -3.98 -8.82 -5.31
CA PHE A 48 -4.37 -7.42 -5.52
C PHE A 48 -3.41 -6.69 -6.45
N VAL A 49 -2.09 -6.78 -6.21
CA VAL A 49 -1.08 -6.10 -7.04
C VAL A 49 -1.07 -6.64 -8.48
N ALA A 50 -1.26 -7.95 -8.66
CA ALA A 50 -1.36 -8.56 -9.98
C ALA A 50 -2.58 -8.03 -10.75
N ALA A 51 -3.75 -7.99 -10.11
CA ALA A 51 -4.98 -7.44 -10.68
C ALA A 51 -4.81 -5.95 -11.04
N LEU A 52 -4.23 -5.15 -10.14
CA LEU A 52 -4.00 -3.73 -10.38
C LEU A 52 -3.05 -3.49 -11.55
N ARG A 53 -1.94 -4.23 -11.64
CA ARG A 53 -1.01 -4.13 -12.78
C ARG A 53 -1.71 -4.45 -14.09
N SER A 54 -2.55 -5.48 -14.11
CA SER A 54 -3.34 -5.84 -15.30
C SER A 54 -4.33 -4.73 -15.68
N ALA A 55 -5.03 -4.15 -14.71
CA ALA A 55 -5.96 -3.04 -14.93
C ALA A 55 -5.26 -1.78 -15.46
N MET A 56 -4.01 -1.54 -15.04
CA MET A 56 -3.21 -0.39 -15.46
C MET A 56 -2.52 -0.56 -16.81
N ALA A 57 -2.37 -1.79 -17.31
CA ALA A 57 -1.64 -2.10 -18.55
C ALA A 57 -2.31 -1.56 -19.84
N GLY A 58 -3.49 -0.95 -19.74
CA GLY A 58 -4.14 -0.22 -20.83
C GLY A 58 -3.61 1.21 -21.06
N GLY A 59 -2.79 1.75 -20.16
CA GLY A 59 -2.04 3.01 -20.35
C GLY A 59 -0.61 2.75 -20.84
N PRO A 60 0.11 3.75 -21.39
CA PRO A 60 1.51 3.56 -21.75
C PRO A 60 2.26 3.07 -20.50
N ALA A 61 2.83 1.88 -20.60
CA ALA A 61 3.67 1.32 -19.55
C ALA A 61 4.91 2.20 -19.41
N THR A 62 4.82 3.26 -18.61
CA THR A 62 5.98 3.86 -17.97
C THR A 62 6.38 2.88 -16.88
N GLY A 63 6.99 1.77 -17.29
CA GLY A 63 7.70 0.90 -16.35
C GLY A 63 8.62 1.79 -15.54
N HIS A 64 8.51 1.72 -14.21
CA HIS A 64 9.51 2.37 -13.39
C HIS A 64 10.86 1.79 -13.80
N ALA A 65 11.89 2.63 -13.91
CA ALA A 65 13.25 2.12 -14.05
C ALA A 65 13.47 1.09 -12.91
N PRO A 66 14.06 -0.09 -13.20
CA PRO A 66 14.28 -1.11 -12.19
C PRO A 66 14.91 -0.46 -10.96
N THR A 67 14.43 -0.83 -9.77
CA THR A 67 14.94 -0.26 -8.52
C THR A 67 16.44 -0.52 -8.43
N GLU A 68 17.25 0.52 -8.65
CA GLU A 68 18.68 0.46 -8.45
C GLU A 68 18.97 0.58 -6.96
N VAL A 69 19.58 -0.46 -6.39
CA VAL A 69 20.03 -0.46 -5.00
C VAL A 69 21.40 0.21 -4.97
N ASP A 70 21.53 1.33 -4.24
CA ASP A 70 22.84 1.91 -3.96
C ASP A 70 23.62 1.00 -3.00
N LEU A 71 24.47 0.15 -3.55
CA LEU A 71 25.30 -0.79 -2.79
C LEU A 71 26.27 -0.08 -1.83
N ARG A 72 26.48 1.23 -1.95
CA ARG A 72 27.29 2.02 -1.00
C ARG A 72 26.60 2.18 0.36
N VAL A 73 25.27 2.02 0.41
CA VAL A 73 24.47 2.02 1.64
C VAL A 73 24.54 0.66 2.37
N LEU A 74 24.98 -0.40 1.70
CA LEU A 74 25.22 -1.70 2.36
C LEU A 74 26.47 -1.70 3.25
N ALA A 75 27.33 -0.70 3.14
CA ALA A 75 28.34 -0.45 4.15
C ALA A 75 27.63 -0.01 5.44
N PRO A 76 27.95 -0.60 6.62
CA PRO A 76 27.27 -0.24 7.85
C PRO A 76 27.36 1.29 8.07
N PRO A 77 26.26 1.96 8.44
CA PRO A 77 26.29 3.39 8.69
C PRO A 77 27.34 3.69 9.77
N ARG A 78 28.08 4.81 9.63
CA ARG A 78 29.04 5.25 10.65
C ARG A 78 28.36 5.64 11.96
N GLU A 79 27.06 5.93 11.92
CA GLU A 79 26.21 6.21 13.08
C GLU A 79 25.39 4.96 13.42
N GLY A 80 25.35 4.61 14.71
CA GLY A 80 24.53 3.51 15.19
C GLY A 80 23.02 3.74 14.96
N PRO A 81 22.19 2.70 15.10
CA PRO A 81 20.75 2.84 14.98
C PRO A 81 20.23 3.93 15.94
N LYS A 82 19.28 4.75 15.47
CA LYS A 82 18.59 5.72 16.33
C LYS A 82 18.01 4.97 17.52
N GLN A 83 18.25 5.46 18.73
CA GLN A 83 17.66 4.86 19.92
C GLN A 83 16.13 4.92 19.82
N PRO A 84 15.44 3.84 20.22
CA PRO A 84 13.99 3.84 20.20
C PRO A 84 13.46 4.98 21.09
N PRO A 85 12.32 5.59 20.74
CA PRO A 85 11.64 6.51 21.63
C PRO A 85 11.25 5.78 22.93
N HIS A 86 11.16 6.52 24.05
CA HIS A 86 10.94 5.95 25.38
C HIS A 86 9.73 4.99 25.47
N TRP A 87 8.67 5.22 24.69
CA TRP A 87 7.47 4.37 24.67
C TRP A 87 7.71 2.98 24.04
N ALA A 88 8.80 2.81 23.26
CA ALA A 88 9.15 1.57 22.58
C ALA A 88 10.20 0.73 23.34
N GLU A 89 10.81 1.26 24.41
CA GLU A 89 11.85 0.57 25.18
C GLU A 89 11.50 -0.86 25.63
N PRO A 90 10.26 -1.18 26.08
CA PRO A 90 9.91 -2.53 26.53
C PRO A 90 10.07 -3.63 25.47
N VAL A 91 10.04 -3.27 24.18
CA VAL A 91 10.13 -4.21 23.05
C VAL A 91 11.59 -4.47 22.64
N PHE A 92 12.46 -3.48 22.82
CA PHE A 92 13.86 -3.53 22.36
C PHE A 92 14.86 -3.86 23.47
N ARG A 93 14.43 -3.83 24.74
CA ARG A 93 15.25 -4.29 25.84
C ARG A 93 15.30 -5.82 25.83
N PRO A 94 16.49 -6.46 25.85
CA PRO A 94 16.55 -7.89 26.11
C PRO A 94 15.91 -8.16 27.48
N LEU A 95 14.97 -9.10 27.52
CA LEU A 95 14.48 -9.64 28.79
C LEU A 95 15.66 -10.31 29.53
N PRO A 96 15.72 -10.19 30.87
CA PRO A 96 16.83 -10.70 31.67
C PRO A 96 17.03 -12.21 31.55
#